data_AF-A0A5C0SNE0-F1
#
_entry.id   AF-A0A5C0SNE0-F1
#
_cell.length_a   1.000
_cell.length_b   1.000
_cell.length_c   1.000
_cell.angle_alpha   90.00
_cell.angle_beta   90.00
_cell.angle_gamma   90.00
#
_symmetry.space_group_name_H-M   'P 1'
#
loop_
_entity.id
_entity.type
_entity.pdbx_description
1 polymer ?
#
loop_
_entity_poly.entity_id
_entity_poly.type
_entity_poly.pdbx_seq_one_letter_code
_entity_poly.pdbx_strand_id
1 'polypeptide(L)' 'MDDTLEVMKKSYQRFLAVGLGLMLIAFLLMIWQPLGRQNSLILAVIVFLVAFLPLEFARRIARKMALVALKGE' A
#
# COMPACT_ATOMS: atom_id res chain seq x y z
N MET A 1 -8.73 4.80 -24.68
CA MET A 1 -9.19 4.03 -23.49
C MET A 1 -8.06 3.27 -22.84
N ASP A 2 -7.15 2.69 -23.63
CA ASP A 2 -5.93 2.06 -23.11
C ASP A 2 -5.08 3.01 -22.23
N ASP A 3 -4.89 4.26 -22.65
CA ASP A 3 -4.08 5.22 -21.88
C ASP A 3 -4.63 5.47 -20.46
N THR A 4 -5.96 5.51 -20.30
CA THR A 4 -6.59 5.77 -19.00
C THR A 4 -6.43 4.57 -18.06
N LEU A 5 -6.62 3.35 -18.59
CA LEU A 5 -6.40 2.10 -17.86
C LEU A 5 -4.93 1.91 -17.50
N GLU A 6 -4.00 2.27 -18.40
CA GLU A 6 -2.57 2.19 -18.16
C GLU A 6 -2.12 3.16 -17.05
N VAL A 7 -2.60 4.40 -17.07
CA VAL A 7 -2.34 5.39 -16.01
C VAL A 7 -2.89 4.92 -14.67
N MET A 8 -4.10 4.34 -14.65
CA MET A 8 -4.68 3.76 -13.43
C MET A 8 -3.85 2.58 -12.92
N LYS A 9 -3.40 1.68 -13.80
CA LYS A 9 -2.53 0.54 -13.45
C LYS A 9 -1.21 1.01 -12.86
N LYS A 10 -0.55 1.98 -13.48
CA LYS A 10 0.71 2.56 -13.01
C LYS A 10 0.54 3.24 -11.64
N SER A 11 -0.56 3.95 -11.45
CA SER A 11 -0.89 4.58 -10.16
C SER A 11 -1.15 3.53 -9.09
N TYR A 12 -1.96 2.51 -9.39
CA TYR A 12 -2.22 1.37 -8.52
C TYR A 12 -0.91 0.69 -8.09
N GLN A 13 -0.04 0.35 -9.03
CA GLN A 13 1.24 -0.31 -8.75
C GLN A 13 2.14 0.53 -7.85
N ARG A 14 2.20 1.85 -8.06
CA ARG A 14 2.97 2.77 -7.20
C ARG A 14 2.44 2.79 -5.78
N PHE A 15 1.14 2.99 -5.60
CA PHE A 15 0.53 3.00 -4.26
C PHE A 15 0.67 1.65 -3.57
N LEU A 16 0.49 0.55 -4.29
CA LEU A 16 0.68 -0.80 -3.78
C LEU A 16 2.13 -1.01 -3.34
N ALA A 17 3.11 -0.67 -4.19
CA ALA A 17 4.53 -0.82 -3.87
C ALA A 17 4.96 0.02 -2.65
N VAL A 18 4.50 1.26 -2.55
CA VAL A 18 4.77 2.13 -1.40
C VAL A 18 4.15 1.54 -0.13
N GLY A 19 2.89 1.11 -0.19
CA GLY A 19 2.20 0.48 0.95
C GLY A 19 2.88 -0.80 1.41
N LEU A 20 3.27 -1.68 0.48
CA LEU A 20 4.01 -2.90 0.78
C LEU A 20 5.42 -2.62 1.32
N GLY A 21 6.10 -1.59 0.80
CA GLY A 21 7.41 -1.16 1.32
C GLY A 21 7.32 -0.70 2.77
N LEU A 22 6.31 0.10 3.11
CA LEU A 22 6.07 0.53 4.50
C LEU A 22 5.70 -0.65 5.41
N MET A 23 4.90 -1.61 4.91
CA MET A 23 4.61 -2.86 5.63
C MET A 23 5.90 -3.63 5.95
N LEU A 24 6.80 -3.78 4.97
CA LEU A 24 8.08 -4.45 5.18
C LEU A 24 8.93 -3.75 6.24
N ILE A 25 8.98 -2.41 6.24
CA ILE A 25 9.68 -1.63 7.26
C ILE A 25 9.06 -1.87 8.64
N ALA A 26 7.73 -1.88 8.75
CA ALA A 26 7.06 -2.17 10.01
C ALA A 26 7.40 -3.56 10.54
N PHE A 27 7.40 -4.59 9.67
CA PHE A 27 7.82 -5.93 10.05
C PHE A 27 9.28 -6.00 10.46
N LEU A 28 10.20 -5.32 9.75
CA LEU A 28 11.61 -5.27 10.12
C LEU A 28 11.81 -4.64 11.51
N LEU A 29 11.06 -3.59 11.84
CA LEU A 29 11.08 -3.00 13.18
C LEU A 29 10.62 -3.98 14.26
N MET A 30 9.61 -4.81 13.98
CA MET A 30 9.14 -5.83 14.92
C MET A 30 10.14 -6.98 15.12
N ILE A 31 10.91 -7.34 14.09
CA ILE A 31 11.89 -8.44 14.13
C ILE A 31 13.22 -7.96 14.75
N TRP A 32 13.80 -6.89 14.22
CA TRP A 32 15.13 -6.40 14.64
C TRP A 32 15.09 -5.64 15.96
N GLN A 33 14.00 -4.93 16.24
CA GLN A 33 13.78 -4.16 17.47
C GLN A 33 14.94 -3.21 17.87
N PRO A 34 15.45 -2.37 16.95
CA PRO A 34 16.68 -1.58 17.17
C PRO A 34 16.60 -0.56 18.32
N LEU A 35 15.38 -0.18 18.73
CA LEU A 35 15.13 0.84 19.74
C LEU A 35 14.63 0.23 21.07
N GLY A 36 14.80 -1.08 21.23
CA GLY A 36 14.18 -1.86 22.30
C GLY A 36 12.75 -2.28 21.96
N ARG A 37 12.26 -3.32 22.66
CA ARG A 37 11.00 -4.01 22.30
C ARG A 37 9.79 -3.10 22.30
N GLN A 38 9.55 -2.34 23.37
CA GLN A 38 8.36 -1.47 23.48
C GLN A 38 8.33 -0.38 22.41
N ASN A 39 9.42 0.40 22.29
CA ASN A 39 9.49 1.51 21.34
C ASN A 39 9.42 1.03 19.88
N SER A 40 10.08 -0.09 19.55
CA SER A 40 10.04 -0.65 18.20
C SER A 40 8.65 -1.17 17.83
N LEU A 41 7.92 -1.75 18.78
CA LEU A 41 6.53 -2.18 18.58
C LEU A 41 5.59 -0.99 18.38
N ILE A 42 5.72 0.07 19.19
CA ILE A 42 4.93 1.30 19.02
C ILE A 42 5.20 1.91 17.65
N LEU A 43 6.48 2.04 17.27
CA LEU A 43 6.86 2.58 15.97
C LEU A 43 6.34 1.70 14.83
N ALA A 44 6.43 0.37 14.95
CA ALA A 44 5.88 -0.54 13.96
C ALA A 44 4.36 -0.34 13.78
N VAL A 45 3.60 -0.19 14.86
CA VAL A 45 2.15 0.09 14.78
C VAL A 45 1.88 1.41 14.07
N ILE A 46 2.63 2.46 14.37
CA ILE A 46 2.50 3.76 13.68
C ILE A 46 2.79 3.59 12.19
N VAL A 47 3.89 2.91 11.83
CA VAL A 47 4.24 2.65 10.42
C VAL A 47 3.17 1.81 9.73
N PHE A 48 2.58 0.81 10.39
CA PHE A 48 1.45 0.02 9.88
C PHE A 48 0.24 0.90 9.55
N LEU A 49 -0.13 1.82 10.44
CA LEU A 49 -1.25 2.75 10.20
C LEU A 49 -0.96 3.68 9.02
N VAL A 50 0.28 4.16 8.90
CA VAL A 50 0.70 4.99 7.76
C VAL A 50 0.71 4.17 6.46
N ALA A 51 1.17 2.92 6.50
CA ALA A 51 1.17 2.01 5.35
C ALA A 51 -0.25 1.71 4.84
N PHE A 52 -1.25 1.79 5.72
CA PHE A 52 -2.64 1.58 5.35
C PHE A 52 -3.17 2.65 4.38
N LEU A 53 -2.70 3.89 4.47
CA LEU A 53 -3.11 4.98 3.58
C LEU A 53 -2.89 4.65 2.10
N PRO A 54 -1.66 4.41 1.62
CA PRO A 54 -1.42 4.06 0.22
C PRO A 54 -2.08 2.74 -0.19
N LEU A 55 -2.19 1.75 0.71
CA LEU A 55 -2.89 0.48 0.41
C LEU A 55 -4.38 0.68 0.17
N GLU A 56 -5.05 1.52 0.96
CA GLU A 56 -6.45 1.87 0.74
C GLU A 56 -6.65 2.64 -0.57
N PHE A 57 -5.73 3.52 -0.95
CA PHE A 57 -5.75 4.13 -2.28
C PHE A 57 -5.59 3.09 -3.39
N ALA A 58 -4.64 2.17 -3.26
CA ALA A 58 -4.46 1.08 -4.22
C ALA A 58 -5.74 0.24 -4.35
N ARG A 59 -6.38 -0.10 -3.22
CA ARG A 59 -7.66 -0.82 -3.18
C ARG A 59 -8.77 -0.06 -3.90
N ARG A 60 -8.88 1.25 -3.69
CA ARG A 60 -9.87 2.10 -4.40
C ARG A 60 -9.61 2.12 -5.90
N ILE A 61 -8.36 2.22 -6.34
CA ILE A 61 -8.01 2.20 -7.77
C ILE A 61 -8.31 0.82 -8.37
N ALA A 62 -7.96 -0.27 -7.69
CA ALA A 62 -8.25 -1.63 -8.13
C ALA A 62 -9.76 -1.86 -8.34
N ARG A 63 -10.60 -1.38 -7.41
CA ARG A 63 -12.06 -1.42 -7.56
C ARG A 63 -12.54 -0.65 -8.78
N LYS A 64 -12.02 0.55 -9.00
CA LYS A 64 -12.36 1.35 -10.19
C LYS A 64 -11.92 0.65 -11.47
N MET A 65 -10.71 0.10 -11.52
CA MET A 65 -10.23 -0.67 -12.68
C MET A 65 -11.10 -1.89 -12.97
N ALA A 66 -11.50 -2.63 -11.93
CA ALA A 66 -12.40 -3.77 -12.07
C ALA A 66 -13.77 -3.37 -12.63
N LEU A 67 -14.34 -2.24 -12.19
CA LEU A 67 -15.60 -1.72 -12.73
C LEU A 67 -15.49 -1.28 -14.19
N VAL A 68 -14.37 -0.67 -14.59
CA VAL A 68 -14.11 -0.31 -15.99
C VAL A 68 -13.99 -1.57 -16.85
N ALA A 69 -13.20 -2.55 -16.42
CA ALA A 69 -13.04 -3.81 -17.14
C ALA A 69 -14.34 -4.61 -17.26
N LEU A 70 -15.20 -4.60 -16.23
CA LEU A 70 -16.50 -5.27 -16.25
C LEU A 70 -17.54 -4.57 -17.13
N LYS A 71 -17.41 -3.26 -17.37
CA LYS A 71 -18.32 -2.52 -18.25
C LYS A 71 -18.07 -2.79 -19.74
N GLY A 72 -16.97 -3.44 -20.09
CA GLY A 72 -16.71 -3.91 -21.47
C GLY A 72 -16.55 -2.80 -22.50
N GLU A 73 -16.31 -1.56 -22.07
CA GLU A 73 -15.78 -0.51 -22.93
C GLU A 73 -14.25 -0.66 -23.02
#